data_AF-A0A1G2KLM4-F1
#
_entry.id   AF-A0A1G2KLM4-F1
#
_cell.length_a   1.000
_cell.length_b   1.000
_cell.length_c   1.000
_cell.angle_alpha   90.00
_cell.angle_beta   90.00
_cell.angle_gamma   90.00
#
_symmetry.space_group_name_H-M   'P 1'
#
loop_
_entity.id
_entity.type
_entity.pdbx_description
1 polymer ?
#
loop_
_entity_poly.entity_id
_entity_poly.type
_entity_poly.pdbx_seq_one_letter_code
_entity_poly.pdbx_strand_id
1 'polypeptide(L)'
;MNLDRLARMVQRGFQDAATKKELEGLATKKELEGLATKRDLESLATKSELREVYEEVKTLHADVRYIRNSTRNLYLLERDVEDLKLRLTLVEKRVGSRR
;
A
#
# COMPACT_ATOMS: atom_id res chain seq x y z
N MET A 1 53.66 54.14 -12.49
CA MET A 1 52.28 53.97 -11.95
C MET A 1 52.24 54.60 -10.57
N ASN A 2 51.21 55.36 -10.21
CA ASN A 2 51.07 55.88 -8.83
C ASN A 2 50.29 54.88 -7.96
N LEU A 3 50.48 54.92 -6.64
CA LEU A 3 49.82 54.03 -5.69
C LEU A 3 48.28 54.10 -5.76
N ASP A 4 47.71 55.29 -5.98
CA ASP A 4 46.26 55.49 -6.03
C ASP A 4 45.58 54.78 -7.21
N ARG A 5 46.30 54.63 -8.33
CA ARG A 5 45.79 53.91 -9.48
C ARG A 5 45.73 52.41 -9.19
N LEU A 6 46.73 51.89 -8.48
CA LEU A 6 46.76 50.49 -8.03
C LEU A 6 45.66 50.20 -7.00
N ALA A 7 45.47 51.07 -6.00
CA ALA A 7 44.44 50.90 -4.98
C ALA A 7 43.02 50.85 -5.59
N ARG A 8 42.72 51.73 -6.55
CA ARG A 8 41.43 51.74 -7.24
C ARG A 8 41.20 50.50 -8.11
N MET A 9 42.26 49.97 -8.74
CA MET A 9 42.17 48.73 -9.51
C MET A 9 41.87 47.54 -8.62
N VAL A 10 42.54 47.43 -7.47
CA VAL A 10 42.29 46.38 -6.47
C VAL A 10 40.86 46.46 -5.96
N GLN A 11 40.38 47.65 -5.58
CA GLN A 11 39.04 47.81 -5.04
C GLN A 11 37.93 47.45 -6.05
N ARG A 12 38.10 47.79 -7.33
CA ARG A 12 37.16 47.36 -8.38
C ARG A 12 37.20 45.85 -8.62
N GLY A 13 38.37 45.22 -8.50
CA GLY A 13 38.52 43.77 -8.70
C GLY A 13 37.76 42.91 -7.70
N PHE A 14 37.38 43.48 -6.54
CA PHE A 14 36.63 42.78 -5.50
C PHE A 14 35.22 43.36 -5.26
N GLN A 15 34.72 44.25 -6.12
CA GLN A 15 33.39 44.86 -5.93
C GLN A 15 32.25 43.82 -5.88
N ASP A 16 32.39 42.71 -6.62
CA ASP A 16 31.38 41.65 -6.69
C ASP A 16 31.75 40.41 -5.86
N ALA A 17 32.81 40.51 -5.03
CA ALA A 17 33.23 39.40 -4.19
C ALA A 17 32.27 39.25 -3.00
N ALA A 18 31.67 38.06 -2.86
CA ALA A 18 30.85 37.74 -1.70
C ALA A 18 31.69 37.76 -0.40
N THR A 19 31.15 38.39 0.62
CA THR A 19 31.68 38.43 1.98
C THR A 19 31.28 37.17 2.75
N LYS A 20 32.03 36.83 3.81
CA LYS A 20 31.69 35.69 4.68
C LYS A 20 30.28 35.79 5.26
N LYS A 21 29.87 37.00 5.65
CA LYS A 21 28.55 37.27 6.21
C LYS A 21 27.43 37.01 5.20
N GLU A 22 27.68 37.24 3.91
CA GLU A 22 26.71 36.89 2.84
C GLU A 22 26.59 35.38 2.61
N LEU A 23 27.58 34.58 3.02
CA LEU A 23 27.57 33.13 2.86
C LEU A 23 27.02 32.36 4.07
N GLU A 24 26.94 32.99 5.25
CA GLU A 24 26.51 32.34 6.52
C GLU A 24 25.09 31.75 6.49
N GLY A 25 24.23 32.17 5.56
CA GLY A 25 22.86 31.65 5.39
C GLY A 25 22.69 30.60 4.28
N LEU A 26 23.76 30.26 3.55
CA LEU A 26 23.68 29.31 2.45
C LEU A 26 23.85 27.87 2.96
N ALA A 27 22.95 26.99 2.54
CA ALA A 27 23.12 25.56 2.76
C ALA A 27 24.37 25.06 2.01
N THR A 28 25.18 24.28 2.72
CA THR A 28 26.36 23.60 2.19
C THR A 28 25.95 22.29 1.50
N LYS A 29 26.80 21.80 0.59
CA LYS A 29 26.54 20.51 -0.08
C LYS A 29 26.41 19.36 0.91
N LYS A 30 27.23 19.37 1.97
CA LYS A 30 27.22 18.35 3.02
C LYS A 30 25.89 18.33 3.80
N GLU A 31 25.26 19.49 4.00
CA GLU A 31 23.95 19.58 4.65
C GLU A 31 22.81 19.03 3.79
N LEU A 32 23.01 18.93 2.47
CA LEU A 32 22.03 18.35 1.54
C LEU A 32 22.23 16.85 1.33
N GLU A 33 23.34 16.27 1.82
CA GLU A 33 23.60 14.83 1.73
C GLU A 33 22.53 14.05 2.52
N GLY A 34 21.99 12.99 1.93
CA GLY A 34 21.00 12.12 2.57
C GLY A 34 19.55 12.61 2.51
N LEU A 35 19.28 13.78 1.92
CA LEU A 35 17.91 14.19 1.63
C LEU A 35 17.31 13.31 0.52
N ALA A 36 16.10 12.79 0.75
CA ALA A 36 15.35 12.09 -0.27
C ALA A 36 14.98 13.05 -1.42
N THR A 37 15.15 12.58 -2.64
CA THR A 37 14.76 13.26 -3.87
C THR A 37 13.34 12.86 -4.27
N LYS A 38 12.76 13.59 -5.23
CA LYS A 38 11.45 13.21 -5.78
C LYS A 38 11.46 11.82 -6.41
N ARG A 39 12.57 11.44 -7.07
CA ARG A 39 12.72 10.12 -7.70
C ARG A 39 12.67 8.99 -6.67
N ASP A 40 13.19 9.22 -5.47
CA ASP A 40 13.16 8.23 -4.40
C ASP A 40 11.72 7.94 -3.90
N LEU A 41 10.77 8.84 -4.20
CA LEU A 41 9.37 8.70 -3.80
C LEU A 41 8.46 8.18 -4.92
N GLU A 42 8.93 8.13 -6.18
CA GLU A 42 8.11 7.76 -7.35
C GLU A 42 7.54 6.33 -7.27
N SER A 43 8.22 5.42 -6.56
CA SER A 43 7.79 4.02 -6.39
C SER A 43 6.90 3.78 -5.16
N LEU A 44 6.63 4.80 -4.34
CA LEU A 44 5.84 4.62 -3.13
C LEU A 44 4.35 4.63 -3.44
N ALA A 45 3.65 3.62 -2.96
CA ALA A 45 2.19 3.59 -3.01
C ALA A 45 1.60 4.78 -2.23
N THR A 46 0.62 5.43 -2.85
CA THR A 46 -0.16 6.50 -2.25
C THR A 46 -1.15 5.94 -1.23
N LYS A 47 -1.63 6.83 -0.34
CA LYS A 47 -2.70 6.48 0.61
C LYS A 47 -4.02 6.09 -0.07
N SER A 48 -4.24 6.50 -1.32
CA SER A 48 -5.45 6.11 -2.07
C SER A 48 -5.35 4.67 -2.54
N GLU A 49 -4.23 4.33 -3.18
CA GLU A 49 -3.97 2.96 -3.66
C GLU A 49 -4.05 1.95 -2.51
N LEU A 50 -3.49 2.28 -1.33
CA LEU A 50 -3.62 1.41 -0.15
C LEU A 50 -5.05 1.27 0.36
N ARG A 51 -5.90 2.31 0.22
CA ARG A 51 -7.32 2.24 0.60
C ARG A 51 -8.13 1.38 -0.36
N GLU A 52 -7.84 1.44 -1.65
CA GLU A 52 -8.49 0.60 -2.66
C GLU A 52 -8.23 -0.88 -2.37
N VAL A 53 -6.97 -1.25 -2.14
CA VAL A 53 -6.60 -2.62 -1.75
C VAL A 53 -7.27 -3.03 -0.43
N TYR A 54 -7.34 -2.13 0.56
CA TYR A 54 -7.99 -2.41 1.83
C TYR A 54 -9.48 -2.72 1.68
N GLU A 55 -10.22 -1.95 0.89
CA GLU A 55 -11.64 -2.21 0.65
C GLU A 55 -11.86 -3.49 -0.16
N GLU A 56 -11.00 -3.80 -1.13
CA GLU A 56 -11.05 -5.08 -1.87
C GLU A 56 -10.80 -6.28 -0.94
N VAL A 57 -9.81 -6.21 -0.04
CA VAL A 57 -9.56 -7.28 0.94
C VAL A 57 -10.75 -7.45 1.89
N LYS A 58 -11.42 -6.36 2.27
CA LYS A 58 -12.58 -6.37 3.15
C LYS A 58 -13.81 -6.98 2.49
N THR A 59 -14.04 -6.73 1.19
CA THR A 59 -15.12 -7.40 0.44
C THR A 59 -14.82 -8.90 0.30
N LEU A 60 -13.59 -9.26 -0.09
CA LEU A 60 -13.16 -10.66 -0.15
C LEU A 60 -13.34 -11.40 1.18
N HIS A 61 -13.07 -10.74 2.31
CA HIS A 61 -13.31 -11.33 3.64
C HIS A 61 -14.80 -11.64 3.90
N ALA A 62 -15.70 -10.78 3.43
CA ALA A 62 -17.14 -11.02 3.53
C ALA A 62 -17.55 -12.20 2.65
N ASP A 63 -17.04 -12.29 1.43
CA ASP A 63 -17.31 -13.38 0.49
C ASP A 63 -16.83 -14.72 1.02
N VAL A 64 -15.59 -14.79 1.54
CA VAL A 64 -15.04 -16.00 2.18
C VAL A 64 -15.90 -16.45 3.35
N ARG A 65 -16.38 -15.51 4.17
CA ARG A 65 -17.28 -15.81 5.29
C ARG A 65 -18.59 -16.40 4.80
N TYR A 66 -19.17 -15.82 3.75
CA TYR A 66 -20.40 -16.33 3.14
C TYR A 66 -20.21 -17.75 2.60
N ILE A 67 -19.17 -17.98 1.78
CA ILE A 67 -18.85 -19.29 1.21
C ILE A 67 -18.71 -20.34 2.31
N ARG A 68 -17.90 -20.05 3.34
CA ARG A 68 -17.70 -20.96 4.48
C ARG A 68 -19.02 -21.39 5.13
N ASN A 69 -19.93 -20.45 5.34
CA ASN A 69 -21.22 -20.75 5.97
C ASN A 69 -22.11 -21.58 5.04
N SER A 70 -22.15 -21.23 3.75
CA SER A 70 -22.91 -21.99 2.73
C SER A 70 -22.37 -23.42 2.57
N THR A 71 -21.05 -23.61 2.55
CA THR A 71 -20.40 -24.94 2.53
C THR A 71 -20.78 -25.76 3.77
N ARG A 72 -20.81 -25.16 4.96
CA ARG A 72 -21.26 -25.85 6.18
C ARG A 72 -22.71 -26.30 6.08
N ASN A 73 -23.59 -25.45 5.56
CA ASN A 73 -25.00 -25.78 5.40
C ASN A 73 -25.20 -26.93 4.39
N LEU A 74 -24.41 -26.94 3.30
CA LEU A 74 -24.43 -28.00 2.32
C LEU A 74 -24.09 -29.36 2.94
N TYR A 75 -23.02 -29.44 3.75
CA TYR A 75 -22.66 -30.68 4.45
C TYR A 75 -23.79 -31.22 5.35
N LEU A 76 -24.51 -30.33 6.03
CA LEU A 76 -25.65 -30.74 6.86
C LEU A 76 -26.80 -31.29 5.99
N LEU A 77 -27.09 -30.62 4.88
CA LEU A 77 -28.13 -31.04 3.95
C LEU A 77 -27.80 -32.38 3.28
N GLU A 78 -26.54 -32.60 2.89
CA GLU A 78 -26.07 -33.87 2.33
C GLU A 78 -26.30 -35.03 3.30
N ARG A 79 -25.98 -34.84 4.58
CA ARG A 79 -26.23 -35.83 5.64
C ARG A 79 -27.73 -36.13 5.80
N ASP A 80 -28.56 -35.09 5.81
CA ASP A 80 -30.01 -35.26 5.96
C ASP A 80 -30.61 -35.98 4.72
N VAL A 81 -30.08 -35.71 3.52
CA VAL A 81 -30.45 -36.44 2.29
C VAL A 81 -30.06 -37.91 2.37
N GLU A 82 -28.90 -38.25 2.94
CA GLU A 82 -28.49 -39.65 3.16
C GLU A 82 -29.44 -40.38 4.12
N ASP A 83 -29.82 -39.75 5.24
CA ASP A 83 -30.81 -40.33 6.17
C ASP A 83 -32.16 -40.57 5.49
N LEU A 84 -32.64 -39.60 4.73
CA LEU A 84 -33.90 -39.71 3.99
C LEU A 84 -33.86 -40.85 2.96
N LYS A 85 -32.73 -41.06 2.27
CA LYS A 85 -32.55 -42.19 1.35
C LYS A 85 -32.66 -43.53 2.08
N LEU A 86 -32.00 -43.69 3.23
CA LEU A 86 -32.08 -44.92 4.03
C LEU A 86 -33.51 -45.21 4.49
N ARG A 87 -34.20 -44.18 4.98
CA ARG A 87 -35.60 -44.30 5.44
C ARG A 87 -36.55 -44.65 4.30
N LEU A 88 -36.35 -44.08 3.11
CA LEU A 88 -37.13 -44.40 1.93
C LEU A 88 -36.99 -45.88 1.56
N THR A 89 -35.76 -46.40 1.49
CA THR A 89 -35.51 -47.82 1.20
C THR A 89 -36.23 -48.75 2.21
N LEU A 90 -36.26 -48.40 3.49
CA LEU A 90 -36.99 -49.17 4.51
C LEU A 90 -38.50 -49.10 4.33
N VAL A 91 -39.05 -47.96 3.90
CA VAL A 91 -40.49 -47.83 3.58
C VAL A 91 -40.83 -48.67 2.35
N GLU A 92 -40.05 -48.59 1.28
CA GLU A 92 -40.25 -49.35 0.05
C GLU A 92 -40.27 -50.86 0.30
N LYS A 93 -39.33 -51.39 1.10
CA LYS A 93 -39.32 -52.81 1.50
C LYS A 93 -40.59 -53.21 2.27
N ARG A 94 -41.06 -52.38 3.21
CA ARG A 94 -42.26 -52.66 3.99
C ARG A 94 -43.53 -52.64 3.15
N VAL A 95 -43.62 -51.72 2.19
CA VAL A 95 -44.77 -51.64 1.27
C VAL A 95 -44.75 -52.81 0.28
N GLY A 96 -43.59 -53.17 -0.26
CA GLY A 96 -43.45 -54.32 -1.16
C GLY A 96 -43.78 -55.66 -0.51
N SER A 97 -43.48 -55.83 0.78
CA SER A 97 -43.81 -57.06 1.54
C SER A 97 -45.30 -57.18 1.93
N ARG A 98 -46.10 -56.12 1.72
CA ARG A 98 -47.55 -56.11 1.99
C ARG A 98 -48.39 -56.38 0.73
N ARG A 99 -47.76 -56.62 -0.42
CA ARG A 99 -48.42 -57.01 -1.67
C ARG A 99 -48.33 -58.50 -1.92
#